data_AF-A0A662N1S3-F1
#
_entry.id   AF-A0A662N1S3-F1
#
_cell.length_a   1.000
_cell.length_b   1.000
_cell.length_c   1.000
_cell.angle_alpha   90.00
_cell.angle_beta   90.00
_cell.angle_gamma   90.00
#
_symmetry.space_group_name_H-M   'P 1'
#
loop_
_entity.id
_entity.type
_entity.pdbx_description
1 polymer ?
#
loop_
_entity_poly.entity_id
_entity_poly.type
_entity_poly.pdbx_seq_one_letter_code
_entity_poly.pdbx_strand_id
1 'polypeptide(L)'
;MKLNLLLVEGPTDKAFFETLIENVYGFKKEKVEIEGLGETGFNLPPITFKKGDTIIALINAQDKNRMKRVLKNILSWANFHRVKLHKVGVVRDIDITQDIMEWAKSSLRQFHPVVKGDSLWVGEIGIIPFGLGNIDVGNPYIEKKKELELLLTALAEKESTLSQFERSLNQLKEDAQRKLKPKDVMHVLAIAKDYDGDSMSGLYKEFIGKLINEKPKLIEEFLEGTGLKEFLDKITR
;
A
#
# COMPACT_ATOMS: atom_id res chain seq x y z
N MET A 1 -0.21 22.96 -10.64
CA MET A 1 0.09 21.51 -10.62
C MET A 1 0.72 21.11 -9.30
N LYS A 2 0.07 20.22 -8.54
CA LYS A 2 0.57 19.63 -7.30
C LYS A 2 1.12 18.23 -7.62
N LEU A 3 2.37 17.97 -7.26
CA LEU A 3 2.95 16.63 -7.37
C LEU A 3 2.99 15.97 -5.98
N ASN A 4 2.33 14.83 -5.86
CA ASN A 4 2.43 13.92 -4.72
C ASN A 4 3.07 12.61 -5.19
N LEU A 5 3.79 11.94 -4.31
CA LEU A 5 4.40 10.64 -4.57
C LEU A 5 3.83 9.61 -3.60
N LEU A 6 3.64 8.39 -4.09
CA LEU A 6 3.31 7.23 -3.27
C LEU A 6 4.39 6.17 -3.48
N LEU A 7 5.14 5.88 -2.43
CA LEU A 7 6.21 4.89 -2.44
C LEU A 7 5.73 3.61 -1.76
N VAL A 8 5.78 2.49 -2.48
CA VAL A 8 5.34 1.16 -2.02
C VAL A 8 6.47 0.13 -2.15
N GLU A 9 6.41 -0.95 -1.37
CA GLU A 9 7.50 -1.95 -1.31
C GLU A 9 7.54 -2.84 -2.56
N GLY A 10 6.41 -3.47 -2.92
CA GLY A 10 6.37 -4.54 -3.91
C GLY A 10 5.31 -4.39 -5.00
N PRO A 11 5.27 -5.35 -5.95
CA PRO A 11 4.31 -5.36 -7.05
C PRO A 11 2.86 -5.57 -6.58
N THR A 12 2.64 -6.32 -5.50
CA THR A 12 1.32 -6.53 -4.89
C THR A 12 0.77 -5.24 -4.31
N ASP A 13 1.57 -4.50 -3.52
CA ASP A 13 1.21 -3.18 -2.99
C ASP A 13 0.89 -2.21 -4.12
N LYS A 14 1.75 -2.19 -5.15
CA LYS A 14 1.53 -1.35 -6.33
C LYS A 14 0.17 -1.62 -6.96
N ALA A 15 -0.18 -2.89 -7.20
CA ALA A 15 -1.47 -3.26 -7.79
C ALA A 15 -2.66 -2.86 -6.90
N PHE A 16 -2.53 -3.05 -5.58
CA PHE A 16 -3.51 -2.63 -4.58
C PHE A 16 -3.77 -1.12 -4.66
N PHE A 17 -2.72 -0.30 -4.54
CA PHE A 17 -2.85 1.16 -4.53
C PHE A 17 -3.25 1.74 -5.88
N GLU A 18 -2.77 1.18 -7.00
CA GLU A 18 -3.24 1.55 -8.35
C GLU A 18 -4.75 1.40 -8.45
N THR A 19 -5.28 0.25 -8.00
CA THR A 19 -6.72 -0.04 -8.04
C THR A 19 -7.53 0.95 -7.21
N LEU A 20 -7.07 1.30 -6.00
CA LEU A 20 -7.74 2.28 -5.15
C LEU A 20 -7.69 3.71 -5.72
N ILE A 21 -6.53 4.13 -6.22
CA ILE A 21 -6.33 5.47 -6.78
C ILE A 21 -7.27 5.70 -7.98
N GLU A 22 -7.38 4.72 -8.87
CA GLU A 22 -8.23 4.83 -10.05
C GLU A 22 -9.72 4.73 -9.69
N ASN A 23 -10.12 3.69 -8.96
CA ASN A 23 -11.52 3.33 -8.83
C ASN A 23 -12.23 3.94 -7.61
N VAL A 24 -11.49 4.26 -6.53
CA VAL A 24 -12.07 4.92 -5.35
C VAL A 24 -11.88 6.43 -5.43
N TYR A 25 -10.66 6.88 -5.77
CA TYR A 25 -10.34 8.30 -5.80
C TYR A 25 -10.54 8.95 -7.17
N GLY A 26 -10.85 8.19 -8.21
CA GLY A 26 -11.23 8.70 -9.53
C GLY A 26 -10.08 9.41 -10.26
N PHE A 27 -8.83 9.07 -9.95
CA PHE A 27 -7.70 9.53 -10.74
C PHE A 27 -7.61 8.72 -12.04
N LYS A 28 -7.17 9.36 -13.13
CA LYS A 28 -6.94 8.66 -14.40
C LYS A 28 -5.46 8.39 -14.55
N LYS A 29 -5.10 7.15 -14.91
CA LYS A 29 -3.75 6.81 -15.30
C LYS A 29 -3.37 7.59 -16.56
N GLU A 30 -2.35 8.43 -16.46
CA GLU A 30 -1.92 9.34 -17.52
C GLU A 30 -0.40 9.41 -17.45
N LYS A 31 0.29 9.18 -18.57
CA LYS A 31 1.75 9.29 -18.62
C LYS A 31 2.13 10.77 -18.52
N VAL A 32 2.41 11.22 -17.30
CA VAL A 32 3.00 12.53 -17.05
C VAL A 32 4.50 12.37 -16.86
N GLU A 33 5.27 13.07 -17.67
CA GLU A 33 6.72 13.13 -17.52
C GLU A 33 7.08 14.09 -16.38
N ILE A 34 7.88 13.60 -15.44
CA ILE A 34 8.36 14.36 -14.30
C ILE A 34 9.88 14.46 -14.46
N GLU A 35 10.35 15.65 -14.77
CA GLU A 35 11.76 15.92 -15.12
C GLU A 35 12.73 15.38 -14.06
N GLY A 36 13.74 14.64 -14.52
CA GLY A 36 14.78 14.06 -13.66
C GLY A 36 14.32 12.92 -12.74
N LEU A 37 13.01 12.64 -12.63
CA LEU A 37 12.51 11.61 -11.70
C LEU A 37 12.95 10.21 -12.13
N GLY A 38 13.08 9.95 -13.43
CA GLY A 38 13.60 8.69 -13.97
C GLY A 38 15.09 8.46 -13.67
N GLU A 39 15.86 9.51 -13.39
CA GLU A 39 17.31 9.46 -13.14
C GLU A 39 17.65 9.11 -11.69
N THR A 40 16.64 9.01 -10.83
CA THR A 40 16.79 8.74 -9.38
C THR A 40 17.17 7.29 -9.04
N GLY A 41 17.48 6.47 -10.05
CA GLY A 41 17.85 5.07 -9.87
C GLY A 41 16.67 4.15 -9.54
N PHE A 42 15.47 4.51 -10.01
CA PHE A 42 14.33 3.61 -9.95
C PHE A 42 14.51 2.49 -10.97
N ASN A 43 14.32 1.26 -10.52
CA ASN A 43 14.41 0.11 -11.43
C ASN A 43 13.17 -0.01 -12.33
N LEU A 44 12.05 0.58 -11.92
CA LEU A 44 10.82 0.63 -12.70
C LEU A 44 10.39 2.09 -12.84
N PRO A 45 9.93 2.51 -14.02
CA PRO A 45 9.39 3.84 -14.19
C PRO A 45 8.18 4.04 -13.26
N PRO A 46 8.01 5.23 -12.66
CA PRO A 46 6.82 5.54 -11.89
C PRO A 46 5.57 5.42 -12.75
N ILE A 47 4.47 4.95 -12.16
CA ILE A 47 3.15 5.10 -12.79
C ILE A 47 2.56 6.42 -12.32
N THR A 48 2.09 7.23 -13.27
CA THR A 48 1.48 8.52 -12.99
C THR A 48 -0.03 8.48 -13.16
N PHE A 49 -0.71 9.17 -12.25
CA PHE A 49 -2.15 9.35 -12.23
C PHE A 49 -2.48 10.82 -12.06
N LYS A 50 -3.53 11.30 -12.73
CA LYS A 50 -3.92 12.72 -12.73
C LYS A 50 -5.40 12.91 -12.43
N LYS A 51 -5.70 13.94 -11.64
CA LYS A 51 -7.06 14.42 -11.37
C LYS A 51 -7.02 15.93 -11.15
N GLY A 52 -7.60 16.70 -12.08
CA GLY A 52 -7.49 18.16 -12.08
C GLY A 52 -6.02 18.59 -12.12
N ASP A 53 -5.61 19.41 -11.16
CA ASP A 53 -4.24 19.92 -11.01
C ASP A 53 -3.32 19.02 -10.17
N THR A 54 -3.80 17.88 -9.68
CA THR A 54 -3.03 16.96 -8.83
C THR A 54 -2.51 15.77 -9.64
N ILE A 55 -1.22 15.49 -9.49
CA ILE A 55 -0.55 14.29 -10.01
C ILE A 55 -0.08 13.44 -8.83
N ILE A 56 -0.32 12.13 -8.92
CA ILE A 56 0.27 11.13 -8.05
C ILE A 56 1.23 10.29 -8.89
N ALA A 57 2.51 10.24 -8.52
CA ALA A 57 3.43 9.23 -9.05
C ALA A 57 3.59 8.09 -8.05
N LEU A 58 3.15 6.90 -8.44
CA LEU A 58 3.30 5.65 -7.71
C LEU A 58 4.65 5.01 -8.08
N ILE A 59 5.51 4.87 -7.08
CA ILE A 59 6.87 4.35 -7.20
C ILE A 59 6.93 3.03 -6.44
N ASN A 60 7.41 1.99 -7.12
CA ASN A 60 7.65 0.69 -6.52
C ASN A 60 9.16 0.56 -6.19
N ALA A 61 9.49 0.35 -4.92
CA ALA A 61 10.86 0.23 -4.45
C ALA A 61 11.52 -1.13 -4.78
N GLN A 62 10.72 -2.11 -5.22
CA GLN A 62 11.00 -3.52 -5.48
C GLN A 62 11.18 -4.39 -4.25
N ASP A 63 11.79 -3.85 -3.19
CA ASP A 63 11.94 -4.56 -1.93
C ASP A 63 12.05 -3.60 -0.73
N LYS A 64 11.83 -4.18 0.44
CA LYS A 64 11.88 -3.53 1.76
C LYS A 64 13.24 -2.85 2.07
N ASN A 65 14.35 -3.42 1.61
CA ASN A 65 15.69 -2.89 1.90
C ASN A 65 15.98 -1.61 1.08
N ARG A 66 15.36 -1.49 -0.09
CA ARG A 66 15.53 -0.33 -0.98
C ARG A 66 14.67 0.85 -0.62
N MET A 67 13.57 0.67 0.09
CA MET A 67 12.64 1.74 0.49
C MET A 67 13.35 2.97 1.04
N LYS A 68 14.28 2.77 1.99
CA LYS A 68 15.06 3.86 2.60
C LYS A 68 15.91 4.61 1.56
N ARG A 69 16.59 3.90 0.66
CA ARG A 69 17.42 4.50 -0.38
C ARG A 69 16.56 5.28 -1.39
N VAL A 70 15.45 4.69 -1.83
CA VAL A 70 14.53 5.31 -2.79
C VAL A 70 13.92 6.59 -2.20
N LEU A 71 13.47 6.56 -0.94
CA LEU A 71 12.97 7.74 -0.25
C LEU A 71 14.01 8.86 -0.16
N LYS A 72 15.27 8.53 0.17
CA LYS A 72 16.36 9.53 0.17
C LYS A 72 16.60 10.11 -1.23
N ASN A 73 16.60 9.27 -2.26
CA ASN A 73 16.80 9.71 -3.64
C ASN A 73 15.69 10.66 -4.11
N ILE A 74 14.43 10.37 -3.77
CA ILE A 74 13.28 11.25 -4.04
C ILE A 74 13.50 12.64 -3.44
N LEU A 75 13.92 12.72 -2.17
CA LEU A 75 14.11 14.01 -1.51
C LEU A 75 15.31 14.79 -2.06
N SER A 76 16.42 14.09 -2.31
CA SER A 76 17.58 14.70 -2.97
C SER A 76 17.23 15.23 -4.37
N TRP A 77 16.46 14.45 -5.14
CA TRP A 77 15.99 14.83 -6.46
C TRP A 77 15.08 16.07 -6.41
N ALA A 78 14.08 16.07 -5.53
CA ALA A 78 13.17 17.21 -5.38
C ALA A 78 13.91 18.49 -5.04
N ASN A 79 14.91 18.40 -4.15
CA ASN A 79 15.78 19.52 -3.80
C ASN A 79 16.67 19.97 -4.98
N PHE A 80 17.30 19.03 -5.69
CA PHE A 80 18.23 19.33 -6.79
C PHE A 80 17.52 19.98 -7.99
N HIS A 81 16.39 19.40 -8.43
CA HIS A 81 15.60 19.92 -9.55
C HIS A 81 14.63 21.04 -9.15
N ARG A 82 14.63 21.47 -7.88
CA ARG A 82 13.70 22.48 -7.33
C ARG A 82 12.23 22.17 -7.64
N VAL A 83 11.89 20.89 -7.62
CA VAL A 83 10.52 20.43 -7.92
C VAL A 83 9.64 20.72 -6.71
N LYS A 84 8.46 21.28 -6.96
CA LYS A 84 7.43 21.50 -5.93
C LYS A 84 6.73 20.20 -5.58
N LEU A 85 7.46 19.29 -4.94
CA LEU A 85 6.95 18.06 -4.35
C LEU A 85 6.22 18.40 -3.06
N HIS A 86 4.94 18.08 -2.97
CA HIS A 86 4.10 18.49 -1.84
C HIS A 86 4.07 17.41 -0.76
N LYS A 87 3.75 16.16 -1.15
CA LYS A 87 3.66 15.03 -0.21
C LYS A 87 4.32 13.76 -0.74
N VAL A 88 4.86 12.96 0.16
CA VAL A 88 5.34 11.59 -0.10
C VAL A 88 4.65 10.64 0.87
N GLY A 89 3.73 9.83 0.38
CA GLY A 89 3.19 8.69 1.11
C GLY A 89 4.19 7.55 1.06
N VAL A 90 4.49 6.93 2.20
CA VAL A 90 5.44 5.80 2.26
C VAL A 90 4.74 4.63 2.90
N VAL A 91 4.44 3.60 2.12
CA VAL A 91 3.70 2.42 2.55
C VAL A 91 4.63 1.24 2.72
N ARG A 92 4.50 0.52 3.84
CA ARG A 92 5.38 -0.59 4.19
C ARG A 92 4.71 -1.59 5.13
N ASP A 93 5.08 -2.85 5.00
CA ASP A 93 4.74 -3.88 5.98
C ASP A 93 5.40 -3.57 7.33
N ILE A 94 4.61 -3.59 8.40
CA ILE A 94 5.14 -3.38 9.76
C ILE A 94 5.77 -4.71 10.21
N ASP A 95 7.09 -4.77 10.25
CA ASP A 95 7.73 -5.81 11.06
C ASP A 95 7.39 -5.54 12.52
N ILE A 96 7.03 -6.59 13.25
CA ILE A 96 6.54 -6.55 14.65
C ILE A 96 7.48 -5.74 15.59
N THR A 97 8.72 -5.49 15.18
CA THR A 97 9.78 -4.89 15.96
C THR A 97 9.98 -3.38 15.78
N GLN A 98 9.47 -2.73 14.73
CA GLN A 98 9.76 -1.32 14.48
C GLN A 98 8.50 -0.52 14.09
N ASP A 99 8.23 0.54 14.85
CA ASP A 99 7.20 1.52 14.53
C ASP A 99 7.52 2.25 13.20
N ILE A 100 6.49 2.49 12.39
CA ILE A 100 6.67 3.05 11.03
C ILE A 100 7.16 4.51 11.08
N MET A 101 6.76 5.28 12.08
CA MET A 101 7.21 6.66 12.29
C MET A 101 8.68 6.68 12.70
N GLU A 102 9.09 5.79 13.61
CA GLU A 102 10.51 5.63 13.98
C GLU A 102 11.37 5.18 12.80
N TRP A 103 10.88 4.24 12.00
CA TRP A 103 11.55 3.82 10.78
C TRP A 103 11.72 5.00 9.81
N ALA A 104 10.68 5.79 9.58
CA ALA A 104 10.74 6.94 8.68
C ALA A 104 11.70 8.03 9.22
N LYS A 105 11.63 8.35 10.51
CA LYS A 105 12.55 9.29 11.18
C LYS A 105 14.01 8.86 11.05
N SER A 106 14.30 7.58 11.31
CA SER A 106 15.66 7.04 11.19
C SER A 106 16.14 6.97 9.73
N SER A 107 15.21 6.78 8.79
CA SER A 107 15.49 6.77 7.35
C SER A 107 15.87 8.14 6.84
N LEU A 108 15.27 9.18 7.41
CA LEU A 108 15.40 10.56 7.00
C LEU A 108 16.38 11.39 7.83
N ARG A 109 17.08 10.81 8.82
CA ARG A 109 17.93 11.54 9.79
C ARG A 109 18.84 12.61 9.17
N GLN A 110 19.43 12.34 8.00
CA GLN A 110 20.34 13.28 7.31
C GLN A 110 19.65 14.56 6.80
N PHE A 111 18.32 14.52 6.64
CA PHE A 111 17.49 15.64 6.19
C PHE A 111 16.87 16.43 7.34
N HIS A 112 17.23 16.11 8.60
CA HIS A 112 16.74 16.77 9.80
C HIS A 112 15.21 16.92 9.85
N PRO A 113 14.46 15.80 9.75
CA PRO A 113 13.00 15.84 9.65
C PRO A 113 12.36 16.34 10.94
N VAL A 114 11.32 17.17 10.81
CA VAL A 114 10.50 17.66 11.93
C VAL A 114 9.21 16.83 12.00
N VAL A 115 8.93 16.24 13.16
CA VAL A 115 7.68 15.49 13.37
C VAL A 115 6.52 16.46 13.61
N LYS A 116 5.41 16.27 12.89
CA LYS A 116 4.15 17.01 13.08
C LYS A 116 2.97 16.02 13.00
N GLY A 117 2.38 15.70 14.14
CA GLY A 117 1.31 14.69 14.22
C GLY A 117 1.81 13.34 13.70
N ASP A 118 1.11 12.80 12.70
CA ASP A 118 1.43 11.54 12.04
C ASP A 118 2.29 11.70 10.77
N SER A 119 2.97 12.83 10.62
CA SER A 119 3.82 13.13 9.46
C SER A 119 5.21 13.63 9.87
N LEU A 120 6.19 13.45 8.99
CA LEU A 120 7.50 14.11 9.07
C LEU A 120 7.62 15.17 8.00
N TRP A 121 8.30 16.27 8.31
CA TRP A 121 8.48 17.38 7.39
C TRP A 121 9.96 17.59 7.09
N VAL A 122 10.29 17.66 5.80
CA VAL A 122 11.62 18.04 5.30
C VAL A 122 11.44 19.30 4.47
N GLY A 123 11.72 20.46 5.06
CA GLY A 123 11.33 21.75 4.48
C GLY A 123 9.80 21.84 4.36
N GLU A 124 9.32 22.05 3.13
CA GLU A 124 7.88 22.09 2.81
C GLU A 124 7.30 20.72 2.40
N ILE A 125 8.12 19.67 2.32
CA ILE A 125 7.70 18.35 1.86
C ILE A 125 7.15 17.54 3.04
N GLY A 126 5.88 17.16 2.98
CA GLY A 126 5.23 16.30 3.97
C GLY A 126 5.44 14.82 3.66
N ILE A 127 6.07 14.08 4.56
CA ILE A 127 6.26 12.63 4.49
C ILE A 127 5.26 11.95 5.41
N ILE A 128 4.41 11.10 4.83
CA ILE A 128 3.31 10.43 5.54
C ILE A 128 3.62 8.94 5.54
N PRO A 129 4.25 8.41 6.61
CA PRO A 129 4.47 6.98 6.75
C PRO A 129 3.15 6.26 7.03
N PHE A 130 2.94 5.10 6.40
CA PHE A 130 1.81 4.24 6.65
C PHE A 130 2.25 2.78 6.74
N GLY A 131 1.88 2.14 7.84
CA GLY A 131 2.19 0.74 8.07
C GLY A 131 1.01 -0.16 7.74
N LEU A 132 1.21 -1.12 6.83
CA LEU A 132 0.18 -2.06 6.39
C LEU A 132 -0.17 -3.07 7.49
N GLY A 133 -1.42 -3.54 7.48
CA GLY A 133 -1.86 -4.64 8.33
C GLY A 133 -1.94 -4.30 9.82
N ASN A 134 -2.02 -3.02 10.21
CA ASN A 134 -2.23 -2.64 11.62
C ASN A 134 -3.70 -2.83 12.05
N ILE A 135 -4.22 -4.04 11.90
CA ILE A 135 -5.59 -4.43 12.23
C ILE A 135 -5.61 -5.81 12.89
N ASP A 136 -6.74 -6.16 13.47
CA ASP A 136 -7.03 -7.51 13.96
C ASP A 136 -7.95 -8.26 12.99
N VAL A 137 -7.62 -9.52 12.74
CA VAL A 137 -8.49 -10.49 12.05
C VAL A 137 -9.13 -11.39 13.11
N GLY A 138 -10.43 -11.67 12.97
CA GLY A 138 -11.21 -12.43 13.96
C GLY A 138 -10.95 -13.94 13.88
N ASN A 139 -10.57 -14.43 12.70
CA ASN A 139 -10.36 -15.86 12.46
C ASN A 139 -9.23 -16.47 13.33
N PRO A 140 -9.53 -17.49 14.16
CA PRO A 140 -8.56 -18.06 15.10
C PRO A 140 -7.43 -18.84 14.41
N TYR A 141 -7.61 -19.26 13.16
CA TYR A 141 -6.65 -20.09 12.41
C TYR A 141 -5.55 -19.26 11.75
N ILE A 142 -5.67 -17.93 11.73
CA ILE A 142 -4.78 -17.04 10.96
C ILE A 142 -3.83 -16.28 11.91
N GLU A 143 -2.56 -16.15 11.51
CA GLU A 143 -1.54 -15.34 12.16
C GLU A 143 -1.75 -13.85 11.89
N LYS A 144 -1.52 -13.02 12.91
CA LYS A 144 -1.59 -11.56 12.79
C LYS A 144 -0.27 -10.96 12.31
N LYS A 145 0.10 -11.23 11.06
CA LYS A 145 1.25 -10.60 10.41
C LYS A 145 0.85 -9.29 9.78
N LYS A 146 1.43 -8.17 10.22
CA LYS A 146 1.07 -6.81 9.77
C LYS A 146 1.65 -6.52 8.37
N GLU A 147 1.02 -7.10 7.36
CA GLU A 147 1.34 -6.95 5.95
C GLU A 147 0.08 -6.67 5.12
N LEU A 148 0.24 -6.34 3.83
CA LEU A 148 -0.90 -6.13 2.92
C LEU A 148 -1.90 -7.30 2.94
N GLU A 149 -1.40 -8.54 2.91
CA GLU A 149 -2.24 -9.72 2.87
C GLU A 149 -3.15 -9.87 4.09
N LEU A 150 -2.79 -9.30 5.25
CA LEU A 150 -3.67 -9.30 6.42
C LEU A 150 -4.86 -8.35 6.22
N LEU A 151 -4.65 -7.21 5.54
CA LEU A 151 -5.74 -6.32 5.16
C LEU A 151 -6.69 -7.03 4.20
N LEU A 152 -6.16 -7.73 3.19
CA LEU A 152 -6.96 -8.50 2.24
C LEU A 152 -7.70 -9.66 2.91
N THR A 153 -7.07 -10.30 3.89
CA THR A 153 -7.69 -11.33 4.72
C THR A 153 -8.90 -10.77 5.47
N ALA A 154 -8.74 -9.62 6.14
CA ALA A 154 -9.84 -8.97 6.85
C ALA A 154 -10.97 -8.56 5.90
N LEU A 155 -10.65 -8.06 4.70
CA LEU A 155 -11.64 -7.74 3.68
C LEU A 155 -12.39 -9.00 3.23
N ALA A 156 -11.69 -10.10 2.98
CA ALA A 156 -12.29 -11.39 2.61
C ALA A 156 -13.14 -12.00 3.74
N GLU A 157 -12.77 -11.77 5.00
CA GLU A 157 -13.57 -12.14 6.17
C GLU A 157 -14.88 -11.35 6.20
N LYS A 158 -14.82 -10.01 6.09
CA LYS A 158 -16.01 -9.15 6.05
C LYS A 158 -16.90 -9.42 4.83
N GLU A 159 -16.31 -9.81 3.71
CA GLU A 159 -17.03 -10.18 2.50
C GLU A 159 -17.68 -11.58 2.57
N SER A 160 -17.43 -12.33 3.65
CA SER A 160 -17.91 -13.71 3.89
C SER A 160 -17.27 -14.78 3.00
N THR A 161 -16.17 -14.47 2.29
CA THR A 161 -15.43 -15.51 1.55
C THR A 161 -14.80 -16.50 2.53
N LEU A 162 -14.11 -16.03 3.57
CA LEU A 162 -13.38 -16.93 4.46
C LEU A 162 -14.30 -17.85 5.28
N SER A 163 -15.50 -17.39 5.62
CA SER A 163 -16.51 -18.23 6.31
C SER A 163 -16.97 -19.42 5.46
N GLN A 164 -17.00 -19.29 4.13
CA GLN A 164 -17.34 -20.40 3.24
C GLN A 164 -16.25 -21.48 3.21
N PHE A 165 -15.01 -21.11 3.53
CA PHE A 165 -13.84 -21.98 3.51
C PHE A 165 -13.32 -22.32 4.92
N GLU A 166 -14.11 -22.09 5.97
CA GLU A 166 -13.68 -22.27 7.36
C GLU A 166 -13.13 -23.67 7.65
N ARG A 167 -13.79 -24.72 7.12
CA ARG A 167 -13.32 -26.10 7.24
C ARG A 167 -11.98 -26.32 6.55
N SER A 168 -11.82 -25.78 5.35
CA SER A 168 -10.57 -25.88 4.59
C SER A 168 -9.43 -25.11 5.27
N LEU A 169 -9.71 -23.94 5.83
CA LEU A 169 -8.74 -23.17 6.63
C LEU A 169 -8.32 -23.94 7.88
N ASN A 170 -9.25 -24.55 8.59
CA ASN A 170 -8.92 -25.38 9.75
C ASN A 170 -8.07 -26.60 9.35
N GLN A 171 -8.44 -27.31 8.28
CA GLN A 171 -7.67 -28.45 7.79
C GLN A 171 -6.25 -28.04 7.39
N LEU A 172 -6.10 -26.97 6.62
CA LEU A 172 -4.78 -26.43 6.24
C LEU A 172 -3.94 -26.04 7.45
N LYS A 173 -4.56 -25.50 8.50
CA LYS A 173 -3.90 -25.17 9.77
C LYS A 173 -3.38 -26.42 10.49
N GLU A 174 -4.20 -27.49 10.55
CA GLU A 174 -3.81 -28.78 11.13
C GLU A 174 -2.68 -29.43 10.31
N ASP A 175 -2.81 -29.47 8.98
CA ASP A 175 -1.82 -30.05 8.08
C ASP A 175 -0.48 -29.31 8.14
N ALA A 176 -0.52 -27.97 8.22
CA ALA A 176 0.66 -27.14 8.36
C ALA A 176 1.24 -27.16 9.79
N GLN A 177 0.50 -27.69 10.77
CA GLN A 177 0.85 -27.70 12.20
C GLN A 177 1.19 -26.31 12.78
N ARG A 178 0.59 -25.26 12.21
CA ARG A 178 0.76 -23.87 12.62
C ARG A 178 -0.45 -23.05 12.18
N LYS A 179 -0.63 -21.86 12.76
CA LYS A 179 -1.57 -20.88 12.20
C LYS A 179 -1.17 -20.51 10.77
N LEU A 180 -2.17 -20.24 9.94
CA LEU A 180 -2.00 -19.83 8.55
C LEU A 180 -1.47 -18.41 8.50
N LYS A 181 -0.46 -18.16 7.67
CA LYS A 181 -0.01 -16.80 7.38
C LYS A 181 -1.04 -16.14 6.47
N PRO A 182 -1.18 -14.81 6.49
CA PRO A 182 -2.05 -14.11 5.54
C PRO A 182 -1.78 -14.48 4.07
N LYS A 183 -0.51 -14.71 3.72
CA LYS A 183 -0.13 -15.24 2.39
C LYS A 183 -0.70 -16.63 2.06
N ASP A 184 -0.80 -17.53 3.04
CA ASP A 184 -1.44 -18.84 2.84
C ASP A 184 -2.94 -18.64 2.51
N VAL A 185 -3.58 -17.66 3.16
CA VAL A 185 -4.99 -17.31 2.94
C VAL A 185 -5.22 -16.73 1.54
N MET A 186 -4.26 -16.04 0.95
CA MET A 186 -4.37 -15.53 -0.43
C MET A 186 -4.50 -16.66 -1.44
N HIS A 187 -3.88 -17.82 -1.20
CA HIS A 187 -4.06 -18.99 -2.05
C HIS A 187 -5.47 -19.58 -1.92
N VAL A 188 -6.03 -19.60 -0.71
CA VAL A 188 -7.44 -19.99 -0.51
C VAL A 188 -8.38 -19.00 -1.18
N LEU A 189 -8.09 -17.70 -1.10
CA LEU A 189 -8.84 -16.66 -1.80
C LEU A 189 -8.80 -16.85 -3.32
N ALA A 190 -7.64 -17.21 -3.89
CA ALA A 190 -7.51 -17.51 -5.31
C ALA A 190 -8.46 -18.63 -5.75
N ILE A 191 -8.49 -19.74 -4.99
CA ILE A 191 -9.39 -20.87 -5.23
C ILE A 191 -10.86 -20.43 -5.08
N ALA A 192 -11.17 -19.67 -4.03
CA ALA A 192 -12.53 -19.22 -3.75
C ALA A 192 -13.09 -18.28 -4.82
N LYS A 193 -12.23 -17.56 -5.53
CA LYS A 193 -12.60 -16.65 -6.62
C LYS A 193 -12.44 -17.28 -8.00
N ASP A 194 -12.10 -18.57 -8.08
CA ASP A 194 -11.82 -19.28 -9.35
C ASP A 194 -10.79 -18.52 -10.20
N TYR A 195 -9.77 -17.97 -9.53
CA TYR A 195 -8.75 -17.14 -10.17
C TYR A 195 -7.70 -18.01 -10.86
N ASP A 196 -7.60 -17.87 -12.18
CA ASP A 196 -6.71 -18.64 -13.06
C ASP A 196 -5.44 -17.87 -13.49
N GLY A 197 -5.29 -16.62 -13.04
CA GLY A 197 -4.16 -15.77 -13.38
C GLY A 197 -2.83 -16.20 -12.74
N ASP A 198 -1.73 -15.74 -13.33
CA ASP A 198 -0.36 -16.18 -13.01
C ASP A 198 0.28 -15.51 -11.78
N SER A 199 -0.38 -14.48 -11.22
CA SER A 199 0.21 -13.62 -10.19
C SER A 199 -0.78 -13.19 -9.12
N MET A 200 -0.30 -13.10 -7.87
CA MET A 200 -1.09 -12.59 -6.73
C MET A 200 -1.48 -11.10 -6.91
N SER A 201 -0.64 -10.31 -7.59
CA SER A 201 -1.00 -8.92 -7.91
C SER A 201 -2.26 -8.81 -8.77
N GLY A 202 -2.44 -9.75 -9.71
CA GLY A 202 -3.66 -9.81 -10.53
C GLY A 202 -4.89 -10.19 -9.69
N LEU A 203 -4.75 -11.20 -8.81
CA LEU A 203 -5.80 -11.58 -7.87
C LEU A 203 -6.24 -10.39 -7.01
N TYR A 204 -5.29 -9.62 -6.47
CA TYR A 204 -5.61 -8.49 -5.59
C TYR A 204 -6.36 -7.40 -6.35
N LYS A 205 -5.91 -7.07 -7.57
CA LYS A 205 -6.57 -6.09 -8.44
C LYS A 205 -7.99 -6.51 -8.78
N GLU A 206 -8.20 -7.77 -9.16
CA GLU A 206 -9.51 -8.28 -9.53
C GLU A 206 -10.45 -8.34 -8.32
N PHE A 207 -9.99 -8.90 -7.20
CA PHE A 207 -10.76 -9.01 -5.98
C PHE A 207 -11.24 -7.63 -5.50
N ILE A 208 -10.34 -6.66 -5.41
CA ILE A 208 -10.68 -5.31 -4.95
C ILE A 208 -11.53 -4.58 -5.97
N GLY A 209 -11.18 -4.65 -7.26
CA GLY A 209 -11.92 -4.00 -8.33
C GLY A 209 -13.38 -4.48 -8.38
N LYS A 210 -13.59 -5.79 -8.23
CA LYS A 210 -14.93 -6.38 -8.13
C LYS A 210 -15.71 -5.83 -6.93
N LEU A 211 -15.08 -5.80 -5.75
CA LEU A 211 -15.74 -5.29 -4.54
C LEU A 211 -16.03 -3.79 -4.55
N ILE A 212 -15.19 -2.98 -5.20
CA ILE A 212 -15.47 -1.54 -5.38
C ILE A 212 -16.78 -1.35 -6.14
N ASN A 213 -17.03 -2.17 -7.17
CA ASN A 213 -18.22 -2.06 -7.99
C ASN A 213 -19.46 -2.71 -7.34
N GLU A 214 -19.29 -3.90 -6.75
CA GLU A 214 -20.42 -4.69 -6.23
C GLU A 214 -20.80 -4.33 -4.79
N LYS A 215 -19.82 -3.95 -3.97
CA LYS A 215 -19.97 -3.70 -2.52
C LYS A 215 -19.25 -2.41 -2.09
N PRO A 216 -19.58 -1.24 -2.66
CA PRO A 216 -18.86 0.02 -2.39
C PRO A 216 -18.86 0.42 -0.90
N LYS A 217 -19.97 0.17 -0.18
CA LYS A 217 -20.05 0.43 1.27
C LYS A 217 -19.07 -0.42 2.08
N LEU A 218 -18.91 -1.70 1.70
CA LEU A 218 -17.95 -2.60 2.35
C LEU A 218 -16.51 -2.08 2.16
N ILE A 219 -16.18 -1.59 0.95
CA ILE A 219 -14.88 -0.99 0.68
C ILE A 219 -14.68 0.29 1.50
N GLU A 220 -15.69 1.16 1.58
CA GLU A 220 -15.61 2.37 2.40
C GLU A 220 -15.34 2.05 3.87
N GLU A 221 -16.13 1.16 4.48
CA GLU A 221 -15.96 0.72 5.86
C GLU A 221 -14.60 0.03 6.09
N PHE A 222 -14.10 -0.72 5.11
CA PHE A 222 -12.78 -1.33 5.14
C PHE A 222 -11.67 -0.27 5.12
N LEU A 223 -11.75 0.72 4.23
CA LEU A 223 -10.75 1.79 4.15
C LEU A 223 -10.74 2.65 5.41
N GLU A 224 -11.90 2.91 6.01
CA GLU A 224 -12.02 3.61 7.28
C GLU A 224 -11.44 2.80 8.44
N GLY A 225 -11.87 1.56 8.60
CA GLY A 225 -11.44 0.70 9.71
C GLY A 225 -9.96 0.33 9.70
N THR A 226 -9.28 0.48 8.56
CA THR A 226 -7.84 0.22 8.41
C THR A 226 -6.98 1.48 8.49
N GLY A 227 -7.59 2.67 8.56
CA GLY A 227 -6.88 3.95 8.45
C GLY A 227 -6.38 4.29 7.04
N LEU A 228 -6.62 3.42 6.04
CA LEU A 228 -6.23 3.66 4.64
C LEU A 228 -6.95 4.88 4.05
N LYS A 229 -8.22 5.13 4.43
CA LYS A 229 -8.97 6.31 3.96
C LYS A 229 -8.27 7.60 4.36
N GLU A 230 -7.92 7.74 5.64
CA GLU A 230 -7.21 8.92 6.14
C GLU A 230 -5.85 9.11 5.45
N PHE A 231 -5.09 8.03 5.32
CA PHE A 231 -3.80 8.05 4.63
C PHE A 231 -3.93 8.50 3.16
N LEU A 232 -4.84 7.88 2.41
CA LEU A 232 -5.03 8.18 0.98
C LEU A 232 -5.66 9.55 0.77
N ASP A 233 -6.54 10.01 1.64
CA ASP A 233 -7.05 11.39 1.64
C ASP A 233 -5.92 12.41 1.77
N LYS A 234 -4.92 12.15 2.63
CA LYS A 234 -3.75 13.02 2.74
C LYS A 234 -2.95 13.04 1.44
N ILE A 235 -2.83 11.93 0.72
CA ILE A 235 -2.04 11.85 -0.53
C ILE A 235 -2.80 12.36 -1.76
N THR A 236 -4.12 12.26 -1.79
CA THR A 236 -4.94 12.58 -2.97
C THR A 236 -5.43 14.03 -3.01
N ARG A 237 -5.27 14.79 -1.93
CA ARG A 237 -5.65 16.22 -1.78
C ARG A 237 -4.48 17.21 -1.97
#